data_AF-A0A2S6UP62-F1
#
_entry.id   AF-A0A2S6UP62-F1
#
_cell.length_a   1.000
_cell.length_b   1.000
_cell.length_c   1.000
_cell.angle_alpha   90.00
_cell.angle_beta   90.00
_cell.angle_gamma   90.00
#
_symmetry.space_group_name_H-M   'P 1'
#
loop_
_entity.id
_entity.type
_entity.pdbx_description
1 polymer ?
#
loop_
_entity_poly.entity_id
_entity_poly.type
_entity_poly.pdbx_seq_one_letter_code
_entity_poly.pdbx_strand_id
1 'polypeptide(L)' 'MKNQFPQSAARTLHEKVKSAKKRKKSSTRWLERQINDPYVIAAKKEGYKSRAAYKLIEL' A
#
# COMPACT_ATOMS: atom_id res chain seq x y z
N MET A 1 13.24 8.88 19.19
CA MET A 1 12.93 7.61 18.50
C MET A 1 12.35 7.97 17.15
N LYS A 2 12.97 7.55 16.04
CA LYS A 2 12.66 8.06 14.70
C LYS A 2 11.56 7.19 14.09
N ASN A 3 10.37 7.74 13.86
CA ASN A 3 9.34 7.07 13.05
C ASN A 3 9.88 6.94 11.62
N GLN A 4 10.44 5.77 11.30
CA GLN A 4 10.98 5.42 9.97
C GLN A 4 9.88 5.09 8.94
N PHE A 5 8.61 5.32 9.29
CA PHE A 5 7.51 5.06 8.39
C PHE A 5 7.49 6.12 7.28
N PRO A 6 7.37 5.71 6.01
CA PRO A 6 7.43 6.62 4.87
C PRO A 6 6.22 7.57 4.91
N GLN A 7 6.38 8.69 5.59
CA GLN A 7 5.52 9.85 5.45
C GLN A 7 5.93 10.56 4.17
N SER A 8 4.94 10.96 3.37
CA SER A 8 5.05 11.63 2.07
C SER A 8 5.46 10.74 0.89
N ALA A 9 4.44 10.35 0.14
CA ALA A 9 4.48 9.69 -1.15
C ALA A 9 5.31 10.51 -2.15
N ALA A 10 6.56 10.10 -2.37
CA ALA A 10 7.33 10.50 -3.53
C ALA A 10 6.62 9.99 -4.79
N ARG A 11 5.80 10.84 -5.44
CA ARG A 11 5.09 10.64 -6.73
C ARG A 11 5.05 9.18 -7.23
N THR A 12 4.50 8.28 -6.42
CA THR A 12 4.51 6.86 -6.74
C THR A 12 3.50 6.62 -7.85
N LEU A 13 3.90 5.83 -8.85
CA LEU A 13 3.03 5.39 -9.92
C LEU A 13 1.76 4.79 -9.31
N HIS A 14 0.64 5.48 -9.46
CA HIS A 14 -0.66 5.03 -8.98
C HIS A 14 -1.09 3.81 -9.79
N GLU A 15 -1.12 2.63 -9.16
CA GLU A 15 -1.68 1.43 -9.78
C GLU A 15 -3.20 1.46 -9.72
N LYS A 16 -3.82 1.17 -10.87
CA LYS A 16 -5.27 1.00 -10.99
C LYS A 16 -5.66 -0.46 -10.79
N VAL A 17 -6.87 -0.68 -10.28
CA VAL A 17 -7.40 -2.03 -10.10
C VAL A 17 -7.70 -2.66 -11.47
N LYS A 18 -6.98 -3.74 -11.81
CA LYS A 18 -7.07 -4.43 -13.11
C LYS A 18 -8.49 -4.95 -13.44
N SER A 19 -9.29 -5.29 -12.42
CA SER A 19 -10.65 -5.84 -12.58
C SER A 19 -11.77 -4.86 -12.19
N ALA A 20 -11.56 -3.55 -12.38
CA ALA A 20 -12.53 -2.52 -12.01
C ALA A 20 -13.90 -2.62 -12.74
N LYS A 21 -13.93 -3.15 -13.98
CA LYS A 21 -15.12 -3.12 -14.88
C LYS A 21 -16.41 -3.71 -14.29
N LYS A 22 -16.32 -4.68 -13.38
CA LYS A 22 -17.50 -5.34 -12.77
C LYS A 22 -17.82 -4.83 -11.35
N ARG A 23 -17.09 -3.84 -10.82
CA ARG A 23 -17.23 -3.37 -9.43
C ARG A 23 -17.86 -1.98 -9.36
N LYS A 24 -18.50 -1.67 -8.24
CA LYS A 24 -18.98 -0.31 -7.94
C LYS A 24 -17.79 0.66 -7.85
N LYS A 25 -18.00 1.93 -8.21
CA LYS A 25 -16.97 2.98 -8.14
C LYS A 25 -16.36 3.11 -6.74
N SER A 26 -17.18 3.03 -5.68
CA SER A 26 -16.73 3.06 -4.29
C SER A 26 -15.83 1.88 -3.93
N SER A 27 -16.18 0.67 -4.40
CA SER A 27 -15.38 -0.54 -4.19
C SER A 27 -14.05 -0.48 -4.94
N THR A 28 -14.06 0.02 -6.18
CA THR A 28 -12.84 0.22 -6.97
C THR A 28 -11.90 1.20 -6.27
N ARG A 29 -12.41 2.35 -5.81
CA ARG A 29 -11.61 3.35 -5.09
C ARG A 29 -11.05 2.81 -3.76
N TRP A 30 -11.82 1.98 -3.06
CA TRP A 30 -11.35 1.33 -1.84
C TRP A 30 -10.18 0.37 -2.13
N LEU A 31 -10.31 -0.46 -3.17
CA LEU A 31 -9.24 -1.37 -3.60
C LEU A 31 -7.99 -0.60 -4.08
N GLU A 32 -8.18 0.47 -4.86
CA GLU A 32 -7.09 1.33 -5.31
C GLU A 32 -6.29 1.90 -4.14
N ARG A 33 -6.94 2.30 -3.05
CA ARG A 33 -6.22 2.75 -1.85
C ARG A 33 -5.42 1.64 -1.18
N GLN A 34 -5.96 0.42 -1.12
CA GLN A 34 -5.28 -0.72 -0.50
C GLN A 34 -4.02 -1.12 -1.27
N ILE A 35 -4.10 -1.17 -2.60
CA ILE A 35 -2.95 -1.54 -3.45
C ILE A 35 -1.88 -0.45 -3.49
N ASN A 36 -2.29 0.82 -3.34
CA ASN A 36 -1.37 1.97 -3.31
C ASN A 36 -1.00 2.40 -1.88
N ASP A 37 -1.29 1.57 -0.87
CA ASP A 37 -0.92 1.87 0.51
C ASP A 37 0.62 1.89 0.65
N PRO A 38 1.20 2.92 1.28
CA PRO A 38 2.66 3.11 1.32
C PRO A 38 3.38 1.94 1.99
N TYR A 39 2.75 1.26 2.96
CA TYR A 39 3.36 0.11 3.63
C TYR A 39 3.33 -1.14 2.75
N VAL A 40 2.33 -1.29 1.88
CA VAL A 40 2.31 -2.38 0.90
C VAL A 40 3.43 -2.19 -0.12
N ILE A 41 3.65 -0.95 -0.56
CA ILE A 41 4.73 -0.59 -1.49
C ILE A 41 6.10 -0.82 -0.83
N ALA A 42 6.29 -0.30 0.39
CA ALA A 42 7.53 -0.46 1.12
C ALA A 42 7.82 -1.96 1.40
N ALA A 43 6.81 -2.72 1.84
CA ALA A 43 6.96 -4.16 2.10
C ALA A 43 7.43 -4.90 0.85
N LYS A 44 6.81 -4.60 -0.31
CA LYS A 44 7.20 -5.20 -1.59
C LYS A 44 8.63 -4.82 -1.99
N LYS A 45 9.03 -3.56 -1.77
CA LYS A 45 10.39 -3.08 -2.05
C LYS A 45 11.43 -3.78 -1.18
N GLU A 46 11.09 -4.05 0.07
CA GLU A 46 11.96 -4.71 1.05
C GLU A 46 11.86 -6.25 1.01
N GLY A 47 11.02 -6.82 0.13
CA GLY A 47 10.86 -8.27 -0.02
C GLY A 47 9.95 -8.92 1.04
N TYR A 48 9.26 -8.13 1.86
CA TYR A 48 8.27 -8.63 2.81
C TYR A 48 6.98 -9.04 2.12
N LYS A 49 6.38 -10.13 2.62
CA LYS A 49 5.13 -10.69 2.06
C LYS A 49 3.89 -9.86 2.38
N SER A 50 3.91 -9.04 3.43
CA SER A 50 2.75 -8.26 3.86
C SER A 50 3.17 -6.99 4.62
N ARG A 51 2.26 -6.00 4.67
CA ARG A 51 2.46 -4.78 5.47
C ARG A 51 2.52 -5.04 6.98
N ALA A 52 2.06 -6.21 7.44
CA ALA A 52 2.10 -6.58 8.86
C ALA A 52 3.53 -6.83 9.36
N ALA A 53 4.48 -7.11 8.45
CA ALA A 53 5.90 -7.24 8.78
C ALA A 53 6.41 -6.00 9.53
N TYR A 54 6.01 -4.79 9.11
CA TYR A 54 6.38 -3.56 9.79
C TYR A 54 5.91 -3.51 11.24
N LYS A 55 4.73 -4.06 11.54
CA LYS A 55 4.20 -4.12 12.91
C LYS A 55 4.91 -5.16 13.76
N LEU A 56 5.35 -6.25 13.16
CA LEU A 56 6.16 -7.25 13.85
C LEU A 56 7.57 -6.73 14.17
N ILE A 57 8.11 -5.84 13.35
CA ILE A 57 9.42 -5.20 13.56
C ILE A 57 9.37 -4.14 14.68
N GLU A 58 8.21 -3.52 14.89
CA GLU A 58 8.02 -2.52 15.97
C GLU A 58 7.85 -3.11 17.37
N LEU A 59 7.58 -4.42 17.49
CA LEU A 59 7.43 -5.14 18.76
C LEU A 59 8.79 -5.49 19.36
#